data_AF-A0A218ZVM4-F1
#
_entry.id   AF-A0A218ZVM4-F1
#
_cell.length_a   1.000
_cell.length_b   1.000
_cell.length_c   1.000
_cell.angle_alpha   90.00
_cell.angle_beta   90.00
_cell.angle_gamma   90.00
#
_symmetry.space_group_name_H-M   'P 1'
#
loop_
_entity.id
_entity.type
_entity.pdbx_description
1 polymer ?
#
loop_
_entity_poly.entity_id
_entity_poly.type
_entity_poly.pdbx_seq_one_letter_code
_entity_poly.pdbx_strand_id
1 'polypeptide(L)'
;MEEWVRKLLESERSRRSVPPEAKLLNGNYYLYRSTTKYDRDSRKAMRVSEYIGRMTPNGVVERSAKHRSVYEYGNSELIRSLTGDLMNLLKKHFSDSWIDIYTLAMTRLLDPVPMRSVRERWDKLYLSRDMDAHIFPDSISTILRDIGMDQEARDSLFSDLMAGSQKLTFDLSSTRSAARC
;
A
#
# COMPACT_ATOMS: atom_id res chain seq x y z
N MET A 1 -29.51 15.77 -17.44
CA MET A 1 -29.43 14.87 -16.25
C MET A 1 -30.83 14.38 -15.98
N GLU A 2 -31.00 13.06 -15.96
CA GLU A 2 -32.31 12.40 -15.82
C GLU A 2 -32.94 12.64 -14.43
N GLU A 3 -34.27 12.62 -14.36
CA GLU A 3 -35.07 12.91 -13.16
C GLU A 3 -34.68 12.03 -11.97
N TRP A 4 -34.46 10.73 -12.22
CA TRP A 4 -34.09 9.77 -11.19
C TRP A 4 -32.68 10.02 -10.62
N VAL A 5 -31.76 10.53 -11.44
CA VAL A 5 -30.39 10.87 -11.02
C VAL A 5 -30.41 12.07 -10.06
N ARG A 6 -31.25 13.07 -10.32
CA ARG A 6 -31.41 14.25 -9.46
C ARG A 6 -31.96 13.86 -8.09
N LYS A 7 -33.04 13.07 -8.06
CA LYS A 7 -33.65 12.58 -6.82
C LYS A 7 -32.67 11.74 -6.00
N LEU A 8 -31.90 10.87 -6.66
CA LEU A 8 -30.89 10.05 -6.00
C LEU A 8 -29.71 10.89 -5.46
N LEU A 9 -29.28 11.92 -6.19
CA LEU A 9 -28.23 12.83 -5.73
C LEU A 9 -28.66 13.64 -4.49
N GLU A 10 -29.92 14.07 -4.44
CA GLU A 10 -30.49 14.76 -3.29
C GLU A 10 -30.57 13.85 -2.06
N SER A 11 -31.01 12.59 -2.22
CA SER A 11 -31.04 11.66 -1.08
C SER A 11 -29.63 11.37 -0.54
N GLU A 12 -28.63 11.25 -1.42
CA GLU A 12 -27.24 11.03 -1.02
C GLU A 12 -26.60 12.28 -0.37
N ARG A 13 -27.05 13.49 -0.71
CA ARG A 13 -26.65 14.73 -0.03
C ARG A 13 -27.13 14.77 1.41
N SER A 14 -28.34 14.31 1.68
CA SER A 14 -28.87 14.23 3.06
C SER A 14 -28.19 13.14 3.89
N ARG A 15 -27.73 12.06 3.24
CA ARG A 15 -27.10 10.91 3.92
C ARG A 15 -25.62 11.12 4.24
N ARG A 16 -24.91 11.95 3.47
CA ARG A 16 -23.44 12.10 3.57
C ARG A 16 -23.05 13.47 4.09
N SER A 17 -21.98 13.52 4.89
CA SER A 17 -21.43 14.76 5.44
C SER A 17 -20.71 15.64 4.41
N VAL A 18 -20.31 15.07 3.27
CA VAL A 18 -19.58 15.77 2.20
C VAL A 18 -20.47 15.82 0.95
N PRO A 19 -20.60 16.98 0.27
CA PRO A 19 -21.44 17.11 -0.92
C PRO A 19 -21.00 16.17 -2.04
N PRO A 20 -21.85 15.22 -2.45
CA PRO A 20 -21.59 14.40 -3.62
C PRO A 20 -21.92 15.13 -4.92
N GLU A 21 -21.24 14.71 -6.00
CA GLU A 21 -21.38 15.20 -7.37
C GLU A 21 -21.68 14.02 -8.29
N ALA A 22 -22.66 14.17 -9.19
CA ALA A 22 -22.96 13.18 -10.23
C ALA A 22 -22.21 13.53 -11.53
N LYS A 23 -21.48 12.58 -12.10
CA LYS A 23 -20.79 12.72 -13.39
C LYS A 23 -21.29 11.69 -14.39
N LEU A 24 -21.56 12.11 -15.62
CA LEU A 24 -21.92 11.23 -16.74
C LEU A 24 -20.65 10.86 -17.50
N LEU A 25 -20.30 9.57 -17.53
CA LEU A 25 -19.14 9.04 -18.24
C LEU A 25 -19.57 7.78 -18.99
N ASN A 26 -19.27 7.69 -20.30
CA ASN A 26 -19.60 6.53 -21.15
C ASN A 26 -21.07 6.07 -21.01
N GLY A 27 -22.01 7.02 -21.06
CA GLY A 27 -23.45 6.74 -20.95
C GLY A 27 -23.92 6.29 -19.56
N ASN A 28 -23.08 6.34 -18.54
CA ASN A 28 -23.39 5.91 -17.18
C ASN A 28 -23.18 7.06 -16.18
N TYR A 29 -24.06 7.13 -15.18
CA TYR A 29 -23.93 8.08 -14.08
C TYR A 29 -23.11 7.50 -12.93
N TYR A 30 -22.21 8.30 -12.40
CA TYR A 30 -21.31 7.94 -11.31
C TYR A 30 -21.32 9.00 -10.23
N LEU A 31 -21.26 8.57 -8.98
CA LEU A 31 -21.22 9.44 -7.82
C LEU A 31 -19.76 9.68 -7.40
N TYR A 32 -19.42 10.94 -7.18
CA TYR A 32 -18.13 11.39 -6.68
C TYR A 32 -18.32 12.23 -5.41
N ARG A 33 -17.30 12.33 -4.56
CA ARG A 33 -17.21 13.39 -3.53
C ARG A 33 -16.09 14.36 -3.86
N SER A 34 -16.31 15.63 -3.56
CA SER A 34 -15.23 16.62 -3.62
C SER A 34 -14.35 16.48 -2.39
N THR A 35 -13.06 16.21 -2.58
CA THR A 35 -12.03 16.22 -1.54
C THR A 35 -10.89 17.14 -1.95
N THR A 36 -9.98 17.42 -1.03
CA THR A 36 -8.78 18.23 -1.30
C THR A 36 -7.56 17.37 -1.01
N LYS A 37 -6.69 17.20 -2.00
CA LYS A 37 -5.42 16.48 -1.84
C LYS A 37 -4.29 17.48 -1.97
N TYR A 38 -3.33 17.43 -1.05
CA TYR A 38 -2.11 18.24 -1.17
C TYR A 38 -1.23 17.66 -2.28
N ASP A 39 -0.90 18.49 -3.27
CA ASP A 39 0.03 18.12 -4.32
C ASP A 39 1.42 18.68 -4.00
N ARG A 40 2.42 17.79 -3.93
CA ARG A 40 3.79 18.15 -3.55
C ARG A 40 4.52 18.89 -4.66
N ASP A 41 4.19 18.63 -5.92
CA ASP A 41 4.86 19.23 -7.07
C ASP A 41 4.43 20.69 -7.25
N SER A 42 3.12 20.96 -7.22
CA SER A 42 2.60 22.33 -7.26
C SER A 42 2.62 23.06 -5.91
N ARG A 43 2.95 22.35 -4.81
CA ARG A 43 2.92 22.82 -3.41
C ARG A 43 1.60 23.48 -3.00
N LYS A 44 0.49 23.03 -3.59
CA LYS A 44 -0.84 23.61 -3.37
C LYS A 44 -1.86 22.51 -3.09
N ALA A 45 -2.90 22.89 -2.36
CA ALA A 45 -4.06 22.05 -2.14
C ALA A 45 -4.89 21.99 -3.44
N MET A 46 -4.98 20.82 -4.06
CA MET A 46 -5.77 20.59 -5.27
C MET A 46 -7.10 19.95 -4.92
N ARG A 47 -8.19 20.50 -5.46
CA ARG A 47 -9.51 19.88 -5.38
C ARG A 47 -9.54 18.64 -6.28
N VAL A 48 -9.84 17.48 -5.71
CA VAL A 48 -9.93 16.19 -6.39
C VAL A 48 -11.34 15.63 -6.19
N SER A 49 -11.94 15.12 -7.27
CA SER A 49 -13.19 14.36 -7.16
C SER A 49 -12.87 12.88 -6.95
N GLU A 50 -13.23 12.32 -5.80
CA GLU A 50 -13.01 10.91 -5.48
C GLU A 50 -14.26 10.08 -5.82
N TYR A 51 -14.06 8.98 -6.53
CA TYR A 51 -15.14 8.09 -6.98
C TYR A 51 -15.75 7.30 -5.81
N ILE A 52 -17.09 7.37 -5.67
CA ILE A 52 -17.86 6.61 -4.67
C ILE A 52 -18.43 5.33 -5.27
N GLY A 53 -19.10 5.42 -6.42
CA GLY A 53 -19.88 4.30 -6.94
C GLY A 53 -20.69 4.64 -8.19
N ARG A 54 -21.30 3.63 -8.79
CA ARG A 54 -22.15 3.78 -9.96
C ARG A 54 -23.58 4.09 -9.52
N MET A 55 -24.20 5.11 -10.12
CA MET A 55 -25.60 5.43 -9.89
C MET A 55 -26.47 4.55 -10.77
N THR A 56 -27.47 3.92 -10.17
CA THR A 56 -28.50 3.13 -10.86
C THR A 56 -29.89 3.60 -10.40
N PRO A 57 -30.97 3.33 -11.16
CA PRO A 57 -32.32 3.70 -10.74
C PRO A 57 -32.72 3.14 -9.36
N ASN A 58 -32.10 2.03 -8.94
CA ASN A 58 -32.36 1.38 -7.66
C ASN A 58 -31.48 1.90 -6.51
N GLY A 59 -30.54 2.80 -6.79
CA GLY A 59 -29.61 3.35 -5.80
C GLY A 59 -28.16 3.42 -6.28
N VAL A 60 -27.26 3.81 -5.38
CA VAL A 60 -25.83 3.89 -5.65
C VAL A 60 -25.19 2.54 -5.34
N VAL A 61 -24.65 1.88 -6.35
CA VAL A 61 -23.76 0.72 -6.18
C VAL A 61 -22.39 1.27 -5.81
N GLU A 62 -22.15 1.39 -4.51
CA GLU A 62 -20.86 1.82 -3.98
C GLU A 62 -19.76 0.88 -4.45
N ARG A 63 -18.57 1.44 -4.70
CA ARG A 63 -17.38 0.63 -4.87
C ARG A 63 -17.25 -0.22 -3.62
N SER A 64 -17.34 -1.55 -3.76
CA SER A 64 -17.14 -2.45 -2.64
C SER A 64 -15.80 -2.08 -1.99
N ALA A 65 -15.83 -1.55 -0.76
CA ALA A 65 -14.64 -1.55 0.06
C ALA A 65 -14.18 -3.01 0.09
N LYS A 66 -12.95 -3.31 -0.36
CA LYS A 66 -12.41 -4.67 -0.35
C LYS A 66 -12.32 -5.11 1.12
N HIS A 67 -13.42 -5.55 1.72
CA HIS A 67 -13.46 -6.15 3.04
C HIS A 67 -12.90 -7.55 2.87
N ARG A 68 -11.58 -7.65 2.95
CA ARG A 68 -10.89 -8.92 2.90
C ARG A 68 -11.10 -9.61 4.24
N SER A 69 -11.81 -10.74 4.23
CA SER A 69 -12.09 -11.55 5.42
C SER A 69 -11.15 -12.75 5.57
N VAL A 70 -10.43 -13.10 4.49
CA VAL A 70 -9.53 -14.26 4.45
C VAL A 70 -8.08 -13.79 4.35
N TYR A 71 -7.25 -14.29 5.27
CA TYR A 71 -5.84 -13.96 5.40
C TYR A 71 -4.98 -15.22 5.43
N GLU A 72 -3.75 -15.10 4.94
CA GLU A 72 -2.75 -16.17 4.98
C GLU A 72 -2.03 -16.18 6.34
N TYR A 73 -2.59 -16.87 7.33
CA TYR A 73 -2.01 -16.92 8.68
C TYR A 73 -0.72 -17.74 8.75
N GLY A 74 -0.73 -18.99 8.26
CA GLY A 74 0.39 -19.91 8.42
C GLY A 74 1.73 -19.38 7.88
N ASN A 75 1.72 -18.86 6.64
CA ASN A 75 2.91 -18.25 6.03
C ASN A 75 3.41 -17.03 6.82
N SER A 76 2.47 -16.21 7.31
CA SER A 76 2.78 -14.99 8.05
C SER A 76 3.45 -15.30 9.39
N GLU A 77 2.84 -16.20 10.17
CA GLU A 77 3.36 -16.59 11.48
C GLU A 77 4.67 -17.35 11.40
N LEU A 78 4.78 -18.27 10.43
CA LEU A 78 6.01 -19.04 10.25
C LEU A 78 7.18 -18.09 10.02
N ILE A 79 7.07 -17.15 9.09
CA ILE A 79 8.19 -16.24 8.84
C ILE A 79 8.42 -15.33 10.03
N ARG A 80 7.37 -14.77 10.64
CA ARG A 80 7.50 -13.95 11.86
C ARG A 80 8.29 -14.68 12.97
N SER A 81 8.03 -15.98 13.15
CA SER A 81 8.73 -16.79 14.15
C SER A 81 10.22 -17.00 13.83
N LEU A 82 10.58 -17.00 12.54
CA LEU A 82 11.96 -17.20 12.08
C LEU A 82 12.75 -15.89 11.97
N THR A 83 12.08 -14.74 11.87
CA THR A 83 12.71 -13.44 11.58
C THR A 83 12.64 -12.45 12.75
N GLY A 84 12.29 -12.91 13.96
CA GLY A 84 12.20 -12.04 15.14
C GLY A 84 13.47 -11.24 15.42
N ASP A 85 14.64 -11.89 15.35
CA ASP A 85 15.94 -11.23 15.55
C ASP A 85 16.22 -10.20 14.46
N LEU A 86 15.89 -10.53 13.20
CA LEU A 86 16.02 -9.61 12.07
C LEU A 86 15.10 -8.39 12.23
N MET A 87 13.86 -8.58 12.70
CA MET A 87 12.97 -7.46 12.99
C MET A 87 13.54 -6.51 14.04
N ASN A 88 14.20 -7.03 15.08
CA ASN A 88 14.83 -6.22 16.12
C ASN A 88 16.02 -5.42 15.55
N LEU A 89 16.84 -6.04 14.70
CA LEU A 89 17.93 -5.35 14.01
C LEU A 89 17.43 -4.27 13.05
N LEU A 90 16.36 -4.54 12.30
CA LEU A 90 15.75 -3.54 11.42
C LEU A 90 15.20 -2.36 12.22
N LYS A 91 14.55 -2.60 13.36
CA LYS A 91 14.08 -1.51 14.25
C LYS A 91 15.22 -0.67 14.80
N LYS A 92 16.37 -1.30 15.11
CA LYS A 92 17.55 -0.63 15.65
C LYS A 92 18.17 0.34 14.63
N HIS A 93 18.29 -0.08 13.37
CA HIS A 93 19.02 0.68 12.35
C HIS A 93 18.12 1.49 11.40
N PHE A 94 16.85 1.10 11.24
CA PHE A 94 15.90 1.75 10.34
C PHE A 94 14.58 2.07 11.08
N SER A 95 14.64 2.76 12.21
CA SER A 95 13.50 3.00 13.13
C SER A 95 12.22 3.49 12.43
N ASP A 96 12.38 4.31 11.39
CA ASP A 96 11.25 4.95 10.71
C ASP A 96 10.71 4.12 9.53
N SER A 97 11.55 3.23 8.98
CA SER A 97 11.28 2.51 7.73
C SER A 97 11.31 0.99 7.87
N TRP A 98 11.54 0.45 9.08
CA TRP A 98 11.71 -1.00 9.29
C TRP A 98 10.48 -1.82 8.87
N ILE A 99 9.27 -1.29 9.07
CA ILE A 99 8.02 -1.96 8.66
C ILE A 99 7.98 -2.09 7.14
N ASP A 100 8.37 -1.04 6.42
CA ASP A 100 8.36 -1.02 4.97
C ASP A 100 9.44 -1.95 4.40
N ILE A 101 10.65 -1.92 4.96
CA ILE A 101 11.74 -2.84 4.62
C ILE A 101 11.31 -4.29 4.84
N TYR A 102 10.76 -4.57 6.01
CA TYR A 102 10.30 -5.91 6.37
C TYR A 102 9.19 -6.38 5.43
N THR A 103 8.22 -5.52 5.14
CA THR A 103 7.12 -5.84 4.21
C THR A 103 7.64 -6.15 2.80
N LEU A 104 8.57 -5.35 2.28
CA LEU A 104 9.19 -5.59 0.97
C LEU A 104 9.96 -6.91 0.96
N ALA A 105 10.69 -7.23 2.02
CA ALA A 105 11.41 -8.49 2.15
C ALA A 105 10.43 -9.69 2.22
N MET A 106 9.37 -9.59 3.03
CA MET A 106 8.36 -10.64 3.19
C MET A 106 7.61 -10.94 1.90
N THR A 107 7.17 -9.89 1.21
CA THR A 107 6.49 -10.04 -0.08
C THR A 107 7.43 -10.64 -1.12
N ARG A 108 8.68 -10.19 -1.20
CA ARG A 108 9.70 -10.76 -2.10
C ARG A 108 10.01 -12.23 -1.81
N LEU A 109 10.02 -12.63 -0.54
CA LEU A 109 10.30 -14.00 -0.09
C LEU A 109 9.14 -14.95 -0.42
N LEU A 110 7.91 -14.56 -0.11
CA LEU A 110 6.74 -15.43 -0.25
C LEU A 110 6.21 -15.51 -1.69
N ASP A 111 6.16 -14.36 -2.37
CA ASP A 111 5.54 -14.25 -3.68
C ASP A 111 6.11 -13.03 -4.43
N PRO A 112 7.16 -13.21 -5.25
CA PRO A 112 7.75 -12.16 -6.05
C PRO A 112 6.73 -11.50 -7.00
N VAL A 113 6.14 -10.39 -6.58
CA VAL A 113 5.19 -9.60 -7.37
C VAL A 113 5.82 -8.30 -7.90
N PRO A 114 5.32 -7.75 -9.02
CA PRO A 114 5.70 -6.40 -9.46
C PRO A 114 5.43 -5.35 -8.36
N MET A 115 6.24 -4.28 -8.30
CA MET A 115 6.17 -3.25 -7.25
C MET A 115 4.75 -2.70 -7.04
N ARG A 116 4.00 -2.48 -8.13
CA ARG A 116 2.61 -2.00 -8.08
C ARG A 116 1.63 -2.92 -7.33
N SER A 117 1.98 -4.19 -7.16
CA SER A 117 1.15 -5.24 -6.57
C SER A 117 1.58 -5.62 -5.15
N VAL A 118 2.69 -5.06 -4.65
CA VAL A 118 3.24 -5.36 -3.31
C VAL A 118 2.20 -5.10 -2.22
N ARG A 119 1.51 -3.94 -2.26
CA ARG A 119 0.45 -3.62 -1.28
C ARG A 119 -0.64 -4.67 -1.27
N GLU A 120 -1.17 -5.03 -2.44
CA GLU A 120 -2.25 -6.02 -2.52
C GLU A 120 -1.83 -7.40 -1.97
N ARG A 121 -0.56 -7.78 -2.19
CA ARG A 121 0.01 -9.02 -1.67
C ARG A 121 0.25 -8.97 -0.17
N TRP A 122 0.77 -7.85 0.35
CA TRP A 122 0.96 -7.62 1.78
C TRP A 122 -0.36 -7.67 2.52
N ASP A 123 -1.39 -6.98 2.01
CA ASP A 123 -2.74 -6.94 2.57
C ASP A 123 -3.43 -8.33 2.60
N LYS A 124 -2.84 -9.37 2.00
CA LYS A 124 -3.33 -10.76 2.05
C LYS A 124 -2.70 -11.55 3.22
N LEU A 125 -1.54 -11.13 3.69
CA LEU A 125 -0.86 -11.72 4.84
C LEU A 125 -1.56 -11.28 6.12
N TYR A 126 -1.66 -12.18 7.10
CA TYR A 126 -2.25 -11.83 8.39
C TYR A 126 -1.45 -10.74 9.12
N LEU A 127 -0.13 -10.71 8.91
CA LEU A 127 0.79 -9.69 9.44
C LEU A 127 0.38 -8.24 9.11
N SER A 128 -0.33 -8.00 8.00
CA SER A 128 -0.80 -6.66 7.64
C SER A 128 -1.85 -6.11 8.61
N ARG A 129 -2.39 -6.94 9.50
CA ARG A 129 -3.30 -6.55 10.59
C ARG A 129 -2.54 -5.98 11.79
N ASP A 130 -1.32 -6.46 12.01
CA ASP A 130 -0.48 -6.11 13.16
C ASP A 130 0.48 -4.96 12.81
N MET A 131 0.81 -4.81 11.52
CA MET A 131 1.83 -3.88 11.03
C MET A 131 1.28 -3.05 9.87
N ASP A 132 1.18 -1.73 10.08
CA ASP A 132 0.72 -0.79 9.06
C ASP A 132 1.88 -0.28 8.20
N ALA A 133 1.99 -0.83 6.99
CA ALA A 133 3.06 -0.51 6.05
C ALA A 133 2.66 0.62 5.09
N HIS A 134 3.54 1.60 4.94
CA HIS A 134 3.34 2.77 4.08
C HIS A 134 3.79 2.51 2.63
N ILE A 135 3.44 1.34 2.11
CA ILE A 135 3.86 0.89 0.78
C ILE A 135 2.81 1.21 -0.28
N PHE A 136 2.94 2.35 -0.93
CA PHE A 136 2.18 2.69 -2.13
C PHE A 136 3.08 2.47 -3.36
N PRO A 137 2.53 2.10 -4.53
CA PRO A 137 3.33 1.90 -5.74
C PRO A 137 4.33 3.04 -6.02
N ASP A 138 3.91 4.28 -5.75
CA ASP A 138 4.71 5.48 -5.98
C ASP A 138 5.76 5.73 -4.87
N SER A 139 5.56 5.21 -3.64
CA SER A 139 6.48 5.39 -2.52
C SER A 139 7.61 4.37 -2.47
N ILE A 140 7.44 3.17 -3.07
CA ILE A 140 8.45 2.10 -3.00
C ILE A 140 9.78 2.55 -3.58
N SER A 141 9.79 3.25 -4.71
CA SER A 141 11.03 3.73 -5.35
C SER A 141 11.78 4.72 -4.46
N THR A 142 11.05 5.57 -3.73
CA THR A 142 11.62 6.52 -2.77
C THR A 142 12.18 5.78 -1.56
N ILE A 143 11.42 4.86 -0.98
CA ILE A 143 11.85 4.03 0.16
C ILE A 143 13.15 3.29 -0.18
N LEU A 144 13.22 2.62 -1.35
CA LEU A 144 14.42 1.92 -1.80
C LEU A 144 15.62 2.85 -2.02
N ARG A 145 15.37 4.06 -2.52
CA ARG A 145 16.42 5.07 -2.67
C ARG A 145 16.95 5.51 -1.31
N ASP A 146 16.06 5.83 -0.38
CA ASP A 146 16.43 6.32 0.95
C ASP A 146 17.22 5.26 1.71
N ILE A 147 16.76 3.99 1.70
CA ILE A 147 17.50 2.85 2.26
C ILE A 147 18.86 2.69 1.57
N GLY A 148 18.92 2.89 0.25
CA GLY A 148 20.14 2.77 -0.52
C GLY A 148 21.17 3.87 -0.18
N MET A 149 20.70 5.07 0.15
CA MET A 149 21.53 6.22 0.51
C MET A 149 22.00 6.18 1.97
N ASP A 150 21.25 5.53 2.85
CA ASP A 150 21.62 5.35 4.26
C ASP A 150 22.70 4.27 4.43
N GLN A 151 23.92 4.62 4.05
CA GLN A 151 25.07 3.73 4.13
C GLN A 151 25.40 3.36 5.57
N GLU A 152 25.26 4.29 6.53
CA GLU A 152 25.59 4.06 7.93
C GLU A 152 24.66 3.01 8.57
N ALA A 153 23.34 3.11 8.36
CA ALA A 153 22.39 2.13 8.86
C ALA A 153 22.61 0.75 8.24
N ARG A 154 22.93 0.70 6.94
CA ARG A 154 23.26 -0.55 6.24
C ARG A 154 24.50 -1.22 6.81
N ASP A 155 25.59 -0.46 6.93
CA ASP A 155 26.88 -1.00 7.38
C ASP A 155 26.78 -1.45 8.84
N SER A 156 26.02 -0.72 9.67
CA SER A 156 25.73 -1.08 11.05
C SER A 156 24.86 -2.34 11.16
N LEU A 157 23.82 -2.46 10.33
CA LEU A 157 22.99 -3.67 10.25
C LEU A 157 23.81 -4.90 9.89
N PHE A 158 24.64 -4.81 8.83
CA PHE A 158 25.47 -5.93 8.40
C PHE A 158 26.56 -6.27 9.42
N SER A 159 27.12 -5.27 10.10
CA SER A 159 28.07 -5.50 11.19
C SER A 159 27.44 -6.29 12.34
N ASP A 160 26.22 -5.94 12.74
CA ASP A 160 25.48 -6.69 13.77
C ASP A 160 25.12 -8.11 13.31
N LEU A 161 24.71 -8.28 12.04
CA LEU A 161 24.44 -9.61 11.46
C LEU A 161 25.70 -10.50 11.44
N MET A 162 26.89 -9.89 11.27
CA MET A 162 28.17 -10.59 11.30
C MET A 162 28.73 -10.81 12.71
N ALA A 163 28.14 -10.23 13.76
CA ALA A 163 28.67 -10.32 15.13
C ALA A 163 28.79 -11.78 15.63
N GLY A 164 27.95 -12.71 15.13
CA GLY A 164 28.03 -14.13 15.43
C GLY A 164 28.89 -14.97 14.46
N SER A 165 29.21 -14.44 13.28
CA SER A 165 30.01 -15.11 12.26
C SER A 165 30.74 -14.08 11.40
N GLN A 166 32.07 -14.11 11.38
CA GLN A 166 32.92 -13.20 10.60
C GLN A 166 32.68 -13.24 9.07
N LYS A 167 31.78 -14.10 8.59
CA LYS A 167 31.44 -14.29 7.18
C LYS A 167 29.93 -14.37 7.03
N LEU A 168 29.40 -13.59 6.09
CA LEU A 168 28.01 -13.63 5.67
C LEU A 168 27.95 -14.22 4.26
N THR A 169 27.20 -15.32 4.09
CA THR A 169 27.04 -15.95 2.78
C THR A 169 25.71 -15.49 2.19
N PHE A 170 25.76 -14.88 1.01
CA PHE A 170 24.57 -14.44 0.29
C PHE A 170 24.36 -15.32 -0.94
N ASP A 171 23.17 -15.91 -1.06
CA ASP A 171 22.76 -16.53 -2.31
C ASP A 171 22.10 -15.49 -3.23
N LEU A 172 22.78 -15.16 -4.33
CA LEU A 172 22.33 -14.21 -5.35
C LEU A 172 21.51 -14.88 -6.46
N SER A 173 21.23 -16.19 -6.35
CA SER A 173 20.49 -16.95 -7.37
C SER A 173 19.08 -16.40 -7.69
N SER A 174 18.55 -15.51 -6.83
CA SER A 174 17.20 -14.93 -6.95
C SER A 174 17.13 -13.48 -7.44
N THR A 175 18.26 -12.81 -7.72
CA THR A 175 18.28 -11.47 -8.35
C THR A 175 18.01 -11.59 -9.85
N ARG A 176 16.75 -11.86 -10.23
CA ARG A 176 16.30 -11.69 -11.61
C ARG A 176 16.00 -10.21 -11.86
N SER A 177 16.92 -9.53 -12.54
CA SER A 177 16.64 -8.25 -13.19
C SER A 177 15.82 -8.50 -14.44
N ALA A 178 14.51 -8.26 -14.37
CA ALA A 178 13.68 -8.10 -15.56
C ALA A 178 13.49 -6.61 -15.80
N ALA A 179 14.51 -5.95 -16.36
CA ALA A 179 14.32 -4.66 -17.00
C ALA A 179 13.50 -4.92 -18.27
N ARG A 180 12.21 -4.57 -18.25
CA ARG A 180 11.46 -4.38 -19.49
C ARG A 180 11.66 -2.92 -19.89
N CYS A 181 12.44 -2.74 -20.95
CA CYS A 181 12.47 -1.50 -21.74
C CYS A 181 11.07 -1.19 -22.30
#